data_AF-A0A7J7KZ33-F1
#
_entry.id   AF-A0A7J7KZ33-F1
#
_cell.length_a   1.000
_cell.length_b   1.000
_cell.length_c   1.000
_cell.angle_alpha   90.00
_cell.angle_beta   90.00
_cell.angle_gamma   90.00
#
_symmetry.space_group_name_H-M   'P 1'
#
loop_
_entity.id
_entity.type
_entity.pdbx_description
1 polymer ?
#
loop_
_entity_poly.entity_id
_entity_poly.type
_entity_poly.pdbx_seq_one_letter_code
_entity_poly.pdbx_strand_id
1 'polypeptide(L)' 'MDESGMVNYFPVRAAHKTNKGEELLSWLDYRSNGDADIEDLTRACRVASWCIQDDEKDRPSMGQIVRIL' A
#
# COMPACT_ATOMS: atom_id res chain seq x y z
N MET A 1 -12.27 16.61 12.53
CA MET A 1 -11.68 16.37 11.20
C MET A 1 -12.62 15.37 10.53
N ASP A 2 -13.43 15.84 9.60
CA ASP A 2 -14.50 15.04 8.99
C ASP A 2 -13.93 13.78 8.31
N GLU A 3 -14.55 12.63 8.53
CA GLU A 3 -14.17 11.33 7.97
C GLU A 3 -14.04 11.36 6.43
N SER A 4 -14.78 12.27 5.79
CA SER A 4 -14.74 12.61 4.36
C SER A 4 -13.35 13.03 3.84
N GLY A 5 -12.54 13.72 4.67
CA GLY A 5 -11.21 14.18 4.26
C GLY A 5 -10.16 13.07 4.17
N MET A 6 -10.29 12.03 5.00
CA MET A 6 -9.36 10.88 5.02
C MET A 6 -9.55 9.97 3.81
N VAL A 7 -10.75 9.92 3.23
CA VAL A 7 -11.05 9.11 2.04
C VAL A 7 -10.36 9.65 0.78
N ASN A 8 -9.92 10.91 0.77
CA ASN A 8 -9.20 11.51 -0.36
C ASN A 8 -7.67 11.42 -0.25
N TYR A 9 -7.13 10.97 0.89
CA TYR A 9 -5.69 10.78 1.06
C TYR A 9 -5.23 9.52 0.33
N PHE A 10 -4.28 9.67 -0.59
CA PHE A 10 -3.82 8.59 -1.47
C PHE A 10 -3.40 7.32 -0.70
N PRO A 11 -2.59 7.41 0.38
CA PRO A 11 -2.18 6.22 1.12
C PRO A 11 -3.33 5.43 1.76
N VAL A 12 -4.35 6.10 2.30
CA VAL A 12 -5.53 5.43 2.87
C VAL A 12 -6.32 4.69 1.78
N ARG A 13 -6.50 5.32 0.61
CA ARG A 13 -7.16 4.69 -0.54
C ARG A 13 -6.37 3.48 -1.06
N ALA A 14 -5.06 3.61 -1.19
CA ALA A 14 -4.17 2.55 -1.64
C ALA A 14 -4.20 1.34 -0.67
N ALA A 15 -4.09 1.60 0.64
CA ALA A 15 -4.18 0.57 1.67
C ALA A 15 -5.53 -0.17 1.64
N HIS A 16 -6.63 0.57 1.55
CA HIS A 16 -7.97 -0.02 1.50
C HIS A 16 -8.19 -0.92 0.27
N LYS A 17 -7.74 -0.50 -0.93
CA LYS A 17 -7.82 -1.34 -2.14
C LYS A 17 -6.92 -2.56 -2.07
N THR A 18 -5.70 -2.39 -1.56
CA THR A 18 -4.75 -3.49 -1.33
C THR A 18 -5.34 -4.55 -0.39
N ASN A 19 -6.03 -4.11 0.67
CA ASN A 19 -6.70 -5.00 1.63
C ASN A 19 -7.93 -5.70 1.03
N LYS A 20 -8.62 -5.06 0.08
CA LYS A 20 -9.75 -5.65 -0.65
C LYS A 20 -9.33 -6.58 -1.79
N GLY A 21 -8.04 -6.67 -2.10
CA GLY A 21 -7.55 -7.46 -3.24
C GLY A 21 -8.02 -6.91 -4.59
N GLU A 22 -8.28 -5.59 -4.67
CA GLU A 22 -8.64 -4.94 -5.92
C GLU A 22 -7.42 -4.82 -6.86
N GLU A 23 -7.67 -4.69 -8.17
CA GLU A 23 -6.63 -4.56 -9.18
C GLU A 23 -5.82 -3.26 -9.01
N LEU A 24 -4.50 -3.40 -8.86
CA LEU A 24 -3.56 -2.32 -8.51
C LEU A 24 -2.79 -1.74 -9.72
N LEU A 25 -2.79 -2.40 -10.89
CA LEU A 25 -2.03 -1.92 -12.06
C LEU A 25 -2.53 -0.55 -12.54
N SER A 26 -3.84 -0.30 -12.43
CA SER A 26 -4.45 1.00 -12.73
C SER A 26 -3.94 2.17 -11.88
N TRP A 27 -3.20 1.89 -10.79
CA TRP A 27 -2.59 2.89 -9.89
C TRP A 27 -1.10 3.09 -10.13
N LEU A 28 -0.49 2.30 -11.01
CA LEU A 28 0.90 2.51 -11.39
C LEU A 28 1.08 3.92 -11.96
N ASP A 29 2.21 4.53 -11.62
CA ASP A 29 2.61 5.78 -12.26
C ASP A 29 2.63 5.55 -13.78
N TYR A 30 2.15 6.52 -14.56
CA TYR A 30 2.15 6.46 -16.03
C TYR A 30 3.55 6.16 -16.59
N ARG A 31 4.60 6.52 -15.84
CA ARG A 31 6.01 6.23 -16.16
C ARG A 31 6.35 4.74 -16.13
N SER A 32 5.58 3.94 -15.42
CA SER A 32 5.77 2.48 -15.29
C SER A 32 5.22 1.74 -16.50
N ASN A 33 4.49 2.40 -17.41
CA ASN A 33 3.89 1.80 -18.62
C ASN A 33 3.04 0.53 -18.35
N GLY A 34 2.52 0.38 -17.13
CA GLY A 34 1.81 -0.84 -16.71
C GLY A 34 2.69 -2.07 -16.53
N ASP A 35 4.01 -1.92 -16.57
CA ASP A 35 5.00 -2.99 -16.44
C ASP A 35 5.35 -3.20 -14.96
N ALA A 36 4.47 -3.88 -14.24
CA ALA A 36 4.76 -4.37 -12.91
C ALA A 36 4.16 -5.76 -12.71
N ASP A 37 4.88 -6.61 -12.00
CA ASP A 37 4.32 -7.85 -11.51
C ASP A 37 3.25 -7.55 -10.43
N ILE A 38 2.07 -8.12 -10.59
CA ILE A 38 0.91 -7.83 -9.71
C ILE A 38 1.17 -8.35 -8.29
N GLU A 39 1.88 -9.47 -8.14
CA GLU A 39 2.19 -10.05 -6.85
C GLU A 39 3.19 -9.17 -6.09
N ASP A 40 4.26 -8.75 -6.75
CA ASP A 40 5.24 -7.84 -6.17
C ASP A 40 4.64 -6.46 -5.87
N LEU A 41 3.79 -5.94 -6.75
CA LEU A 41 3.07 -4.69 -6.53
C LEU A 41 2.18 -4.80 -5.28
N THR A 42 1.44 -5.90 -5.14
CA THR A 42 0.57 -6.14 -3.99
C THR A 42 1.38 -6.28 -2.70
N ARG A 43 2.49 -7.03 -2.74
CA ARG A 43 3.41 -7.18 -1.59
C ARG A 43 3.99 -5.84 -1.18
N ALA A 44 4.49 -5.05 -2.12
CA ALA A 44 5.04 -3.73 -1.87
C ALA A 44 4.00 -2.77 -1.28
N CYS A 45 2.78 -2.73 -1.84
CA CYS A 45 1.69 -1.91 -1.30
C CYS A 45 1.29 -2.32 0.13
N ARG A 46 1.28 -3.62 0.45
CA ARG A 46 1.03 -4.11 1.82
C ARG A 46 2.12 -3.65 2.78
N VAL A 47 3.39 -3.85 2.41
CA VAL A 47 4.53 -3.42 3.22
C VAL A 47 4.49 -1.92 3.45
N ALA A 48 4.28 -1.12 2.40
CA ALA A 48 4.16 0.32 2.50
C ALA A 48 3.02 0.74 3.44
N SER A 49 1.86 0.08 3.34
CA SER A 49 0.70 0.32 4.21
C SER A 49 1.02 0.04 5.69
N TRP A 50 1.73 -1.05 5.99
CA TRP A 50 2.17 -1.35 7.36
C TRP A 50 3.22 -0.37 7.88
N CYS A 51 4.10 0.12 7.02
CA CYS A 51 5.15 1.08 7.44
C CYS A 51 4.57 2.44 7.86
N ILE A 52 3.47 2.86 7.23
CA ILE A 52 2.80 4.13 7.53
C ILE A 52 1.60 3.98 8.48
N GLN A 53 1.38 2.78 9.03
CA GLN A 53 0.26 2.51 9.94
C GLN A 53 0.30 3.45 11.16
N ASP A 54 -0.87 3.93 11.56
CA ASP A 54 -1.01 4.93 12.61
C ASP A 54 -0.51 4.42 13.96
N ASP A 55 -0.86 3.18 14.35
CA ASP A 55 -0.32 2.55 15.55
C ASP A 55 1.11 2.06 15.30
N GLU A 56 2.07 2.66 16.00
CA GLU A 56 3.48 2.30 15.91
C GLU A 56 3.74 0.83 16.30
N LYS A 57 2.92 0.24 17.17
CA LYS A 57 3.09 -1.14 17.65
C LYS A 57 2.82 -2.18 16.57
N ASP A 58 2.03 -1.81 15.57
CA ASP A 58 1.70 -2.69 14.45
C ASP A 58 2.73 -2.59 13.31
N ARG A 59 3.67 -1.64 13.39
CA ARG A 59 4.68 -1.47 12.35
C ARG A 59 5.68 -2.63 12.40
N PRO A 60 5.93 -3.32 11.29
CA PRO A 60 6.92 -4.38 11.24
C PRO A 60 8.33 -3.80 11.38
N SER A 61 9.21 -4.58 12.01
CA SER A 61 10.64 -4.25 12.04
C SER A 61 11.27 -4.33 10.64
N MET A 62 12.38 -3.62 10.43
CA MET A 62 13.13 -3.72 9.18
C MET A 62 13.55 -5.17 8.84
N GLY A 63 13.85 -5.99 9.85
CA GLY A 63 14.17 -7.41 9.65
C GLY A 63 12.98 -8.23 9.15
N GLN A 64 11.74 -7.86 9.49
CA GLN A 64 10.53 -8.47 8.94
C GLN A 64 10.25 -7.96 7.53
N ILE A 65 10.38 -6.65 7.30
CA ILE A 65 10.15 -6.02 5.99
C ILE A 65 11.05 -6.65 4.90
N VAL A 66 12.35 -6.82 5.17
CA VAL A 66 13.32 -7.40 4.21
C VAL A 66 13.05 -8.88 3.91
N ARG A 67 12.29 -9.59 4.76
CA ARG A 67 11.90 -10.99 4.49
C ARG A 67 10.61 -11.09 3.69
N ILE A 68 9.78 -10.04 3.72
CA ILE A 68 8.49 -9.99 3.03
C ILE A 68 8.65 -9.50 1.60
N LEU A 69 9.65 -8.64 1.34
CA LEU A 69 10.08 -8.20 0.01
C LEU A 69 11.12 -9.18 -0.55
#